data_AF-A0A956EAM5-F1
#
_entry.id   AF-A0A956EAM5-F1
#
_cell.length_a   1.000
_cell.length_b   1.000
_cell.length_c   1.000
_cell.angle_alpha   90.00
_cell.angle_beta   90.00
_cell.angle_gamma   90.00
#
_symmetry.space_group_name_H-M   'P 1'
#
loop_
_entity.id
_entity.type
_entity.pdbx_description
1 polymer ?
#
loop_
_entity_poly.entity_id
_entity_poly.type
_entity_poly.pdbx_seq_one_letter_code
_entity_poly.pdbx_strand_id
1 'polypeptide(L)'
;MDQRSISHVYRDPLELIWIGLLEELGFRLERSSEVFAAFDGQHTLTLCHGEHFDADDSLAQMIFHELCHALVAGDAGRNAKDWGMQHDDERDLEQERACHRLQATLAGEHGLRDFFAVTTDHRPFWDQLGAEPLRSVDSVDEPSVERARLGYHRATQGPWSAPLARALTRTRAIGDLVRDVAPSNSLWKRTRPLHRLGVATHADSSLRCRDCAWFHEAQCTRSVARGDDPALAPEANEIACERFENSFSDAHCADCGACCREGFHRVELERGEAFARRHLDLVSFDGPVAFVPRPEGRCVALVLTAAGHRCSHYADRPRACADFERRGPACLEARRRVGLSD
;
A
#
# COMPACT_ATOMS: atom_id res chain seq x y z
N MET A 1 34.70 -48.49 9.37
CA MET A 1 34.58 -47.01 9.41
C MET A 1 33.58 -46.70 10.50
N ASP A 2 34.03 -46.05 11.57
CA ASP A 2 33.15 -45.66 12.67
C ASP A 2 32.28 -44.48 12.21
N GLN A 3 30.97 -44.67 12.19
CA GLN A 3 30.05 -43.71 11.60
C GLN A 3 29.86 -42.56 12.59
N ARG A 4 30.34 -41.37 12.24
CA ARG A 4 30.20 -40.16 13.07
C ARG A 4 28.71 -39.95 13.44
N SER A 5 28.42 -39.86 14.73
CA SER A 5 27.08 -39.51 15.22
C SER A 5 26.71 -38.07 14.84
N ILE A 6 25.57 -37.89 14.19
CA ILE A 6 25.03 -36.58 13.79
C ILE A 6 24.00 -36.16 14.85
N SER A 7 24.31 -35.10 15.59
CA SER A 7 23.40 -34.54 16.61
C SER A 7 22.61 -33.32 16.14
N HIS A 8 23.03 -32.68 15.06
CA HIS A 8 22.41 -31.47 14.52
C HIS A 8 22.37 -31.54 13.00
N VAL A 9 21.25 -31.11 12.42
CA VAL A 9 21.02 -31.06 10.97
C VAL A 9 20.69 -29.62 10.62
N TYR A 10 21.30 -29.11 9.54
CA TYR A 10 20.97 -27.80 9.01
C TYR A 10 19.54 -27.82 8.43
N ARG A 11 18.80 -26.75 8.70
CA ARG A 11 17.48 -26.48 8.14
C ARG A 11 17.47 -25.06 7.63
N ASP A 12 16.73 -24.82 6.55
CA ASP A 12 16.57 -23.47 6.02
C ASP A 12 15.89 -22.58 7.09
N PRO A 13 16.49 -21.46 7.51
CA PRO A 13 15.91 -20.56 8.49
C PRO A 13 14.53 -20.03 8.08
N LEU A 14 14.28 -19.83 6.79
CA LEU A 14 13.00 -19.38 6.28
C LEU A 14 11.93 -20.47 6.47
N GLU A 15 12.25 -21.73 6.17
CA GLU A 15 11.33 -22.85 6.42
C GLU A 15 11.00 -22.99 7.91
N LEU A 16 12.00 -22.87 8.79
CA LEU A 16 11.79 -22.93 10.25
C LEU A 16 10.79 -21.87 10.73
N ILE A 17 10.83 -20.66 10.17
CA ILE A 17 9.92 -19.58 10.53
C ILE A 17 8.48 -19.93 10.14
N TRP A 18 8.27 -20.38 8.91
CA TRP A 18 6.92 -20.59 8.37
C TRP A 18 6.28 -21.91 8.82
N ILE A 19 7.08 -22.96 9.03
CA ILE A 19 6.60 -24.20 9.68
C ILE A 19 6.22 -23.92 11.13
N GLY A 20 7.05 -23.18 11.87
CA GLY A 20 6.73 -22.78 13.24
C GLY A 20 5.48 -21.90 13.34
N LEU A 21 5.22 -21.05 12.35
CA LEU A 21 3.96 -20.29 12.24
C LEU A 21 2.76 -21.23 12.08
N LEU A 22 2.83 -22.22 11.18
CA LEU A 22 1.75 -23.19 10.99
C LEU A 22 1.43 -23.93 12.28
N GLU A 23 2.46 -24.44 12.96
CA GLU A 23 2.31 -25.17 14.23
C GLU A 23 1.67 -24.29 15.30
N GLU A 24 2.07 -23.03 15.41
CA GLU A 24 1.48 -22.08 16.37
C GLU A 24 0.00 -21.80 16.08
N LEU A 25 -0.39 -21.80 14.82
CA LEU A 25 -1.78 -21.63 14.38
C LEU A 25 -2.61 -22.92 14.48
N GLY A 26 -1.99 -24.03 14.90
CA GLY A 26 -2.62 -25.34 15.06
C GLY A 26 -2.70 -26.17 13.77
N PHE A 27 -1.92 -25.82 12.75
CA PHE A 27 -1.81 -26.59 11.51
C PHE A 27 -0.60 -27.51 11.52
N ARG A 28 -0.67 -28.56 10.71
CA ARG A 28 0.42 -29.50 10.42
C ARG A 28 0.75 -29.44 8.94
N LEU A 29 2.03 -29.39 8.62
CA LEU A 29 2.52 -29.50 7.24
C LEU A 29 2.79 -30.96 6.90
N GLU A 30 2.27 -31.42 5.77
CA GLU A 30 2.67 -32.66 5.10
C GLU A 30 3.24 -32.36 3.71
N ARG A 31 4.18 -33.21 3.28
CA ARG A 31 4.84 -33.09 1.97
C ARG A 31 4.43 -34.26 1.12
N SER A 32 4.02 -34.00 -0.12
CA SER A 32 3.52 -35.03 -1.06
C SER A 32 4.05 -34.79 -2.47
N SER A 33 4.06 -35.80 -3.32
CA SER A 33 4.26 -35.67 -4.77
C SER A 33 2.94 -35.74 -5.55
N GLU A 34 1.81 -35.91 -4.87
CA GLU A 34 0.50 -36.15 -5.49
C GLU A 34 -0.35 -34.89 -5.68
N VAL A 35 -0.08 -33.84 -4.90
CA VAL A 35 -0.82 -32.57 -4.93
C VAL A 35 0.15 -31.41 -4.90
N PHE A 36 -0.19 -30.31 -5.58
CA PHE A 36 0.58 -29.07 -5.52
C PHE A 36 0.39 -28.36 -4.18
N ALA A 37 -0.87 -28.12 -3.82
CA ALA A 37 -1.32 -27.70 -2.51
C ALA A 37 -2.69 -28.29 -2.22
N ALA A 38 -2.96 -28.67 -0.97
CA ALA A 38 -4.28 -29.13 -0.53
C ALA A 38 -4.45 -28.91 0.97
N PHE A 39 -5.67 -28.59 1.39
CA PHE A 39 -6.04 -28.51 2.80
C PHE A 39 -7.16 -29.50 3.13
N ASP A 40 -6.99 -30.27 4.20
CA ASP A 40 -7.92 -31.36 4.56
C ASP A 40 -9.26 -30.88 5.15
N GLY A 41 -9.41 -29.58 5.41
CA GLY A 41 -10.59 -29.02 6.06
C GLY A 41 -10.57 -29.11 7.58
N GLN A 42 -9.44 -29.48 8.19
CA GLN A 42 -9.29 -29.64 9.63
C GLN A 42 -8.01 -28.94 10.12
N HIS A 43 -6.85 -29.51 9.83
CA HIS A 43 -5.57 -29.03 10.34
C HIS A 43 -4.36 -29.40 9.48
N THR A 44 -4.52 -30.20 8.42
CA THR A 44 -3.40 -30.65 7.60
C THR A 44 -3.32 -29.84 6.32
N LEU A 45 -2.21 -29.13 6.16
CA LEU A 45 -1.81 -28.51 4.90
C LEU A 45 -0.80 -29.42 4.19
N THR A 46 -1.15 -29.92 3.03
CA THR A 46 -0.29 -30.76 2.21
C THR A 46 0.26 -29.95 1.05
N LEU A 47 1.58 -29.85 0.93
CA LEU A 47 2.26 -29.08 -0.12
C LEU A 47 3.24 -29.96 -0.89
N CYS A 48 3.40 -29.73 -2.20
CA CYS A 48 4.31 -30.54 -3.02
C CYS A 48 5.78 -30.40 -2.58
N HIS A 49 6.59 -31.45 -2.78
CA HIS A 49 8.05 -31.37 -2.55
C HIS A 49 8.70 -30.25 -3.36
N GLY A 50 9.80 -29.68 -2.84
CA GLY A 50 10.48 -28.54 -3.48
C GLY A 50 11.04 -28.83 -4.87
N GLU A 51 11.15 -30.10 -5.27
CA GLU A 51 11.52 -30.50 -6.63
C GLU A 51 10.41 -30.18 -7.66
N HIS A 52 9.20 -29.90 -7.21
CA HIS A 52 8.04 -29.54 -8.04
C HIS A 52 7.70 -28.04 -7.99
N PHE A 53 8.47 -27.26 -7.23
CA PHE A 53 8.34 -25.80 -7.17
C PHE A 53 8.98 -25.16 -8.40
N ASP A 54 8.45 -24.02 -8.83
CA ASP A 54 9.15 -23.18 -9.80
C ASP A 54 10.46 -22.67 -9.20
N ALA A 55 11.41 -22.27 -10.04
CA ALA A 55 12.74 -21.87 -9.60
C ALA A 55 12.74 -20.63 -8.67
N ASP A 56 11.64 -19.86 -8.69
CA ASP A 56 11.37 -18.68 -7.87
C ASP A 56 10.23 -18.90 -6.85
N ASP A 57 9.92 -20.15 -6.54
CA ASP A 57 9.08 -20.55 -5.42
C ASP A 57 9.89 -20.95 -4.18
N SER A 58 9.25 -20.87 -3.02
CA SER A 58 9.77 -21.34 -1.76
C SER A 58 8.66 -21.94 -0.92
N LEU A 59 9.02 -22.81 0.03
CA LEU A 59 8.03 -23.37 0.96
C LEU A 59 7.31 -22.27 1.74
N ALA A 60 8.02 -21.20 2.10
CA ALA A 60 7.44 -20.04 2.75
C ALA A 60 6.39 -19.32 1.89
N GLN A 61 6.65 -19.13 0.58
CA GLN A 61 5.67 -18.58 -0.36
C GLN A 61 4.39 -19.42 -0.37
N MET A 62 4.53 -20.74 -0.48
CA MET A 62 3.40 -21.65 -0.51
C MET A 62 2.60 -21.65 0.80
N ILE A 63 3.28 -21.72 1.94
CA ILE A 63 2.62 -21.64 3.25
C ILE A 63 1.88 -20.30 3.38
N PHE A 64 2.53 -19.19 3.05
CA PHE A 64 1.93 -17.88 3.21
C PHE A 64 0.68 -17.69 2.35
N HIS A 65 0.74 -18.16 1.10
CA HIS A 65 -0.39 -18.16 0.18
C HIS A 65 -1.59 -18.93 0.72
N GLU A 66 -1.37 -20.16 1.18
CA GLU A 66 -2.42 -21.00 1.78
C GLU A 66 -3.03 -20.40 3.05
N LEU A 67 -2.22 -19.74 3.88
CA LEU A 67 -2.73 -18.99 5.02
C LEU A 67 -3.56 -17.77 4.60
N CYS A 68 -3.24 -17.13 3.47
CA CYS A 68 -4.07 -16.06 2.91
C CYS A 68 -5.42 -16.60 2.43
N HIS A 69 -5.48 -17.81 1.85
CA HIS A 69 -6.75 -18.47 1.56
C HIS A 69 -7.58 -18.70 2.82
N ALA A 70 -6.97 -19.26 3.87
CA ALA A 70 -7.66 -19.48 5.15
C ALA A 70 -8.25 -18.17 5.72
N LEU A 71 -7.49 -17.08 5.67
CA LEU A 71 -7.90 -15.76 6.12
C LEU A 71 -9.05 -15.17 5.29
N VAL A 72 -9.00 -15.31 3.97
CA VAL A 72 -10.05 -14.85 3.05
C VAL A 72 -11.33 -15.66 3.24
N ALA A 73 -11.24 -16.98 3.30
CA ALA A 73 -12.37 -17.87 3.42
C ALA A 73 -13.06 -17.78 4.81
N GLY A 74 -12.32 -17.39 5.85
CA GLY A 74 -12.83 -17.24 7.21
C GLY A 74 -13.21 -18.57 7.86
N ASP A 75 -13.96 -18.52 8.96
CA ASP A 75 -14.24 -19.70 9.80
C ASP A 75 -15.00 -20.81 9.06
N ALA A 76 -15.88 -20.44 8.12
CA ALA A 76 -16.61 -21.40 7.30
C ALA A 76 -15.66 -22.18 6.36
N GLY A 77 -14.74 -21.49 5.69
CA GLY A 77 -13.75 -22.13 4.82
C GLY A 77 -12.68 -22.90 5.58
N ARG A 78 -12.30 -22.45 6.79
CA ARG A 78 -11.31 -23.14 7.62
C ARG A 78 -11.71 -24.57 8.02
N ASN A 79 -13.01 -24.87 8.01
CA ASN A 79 -13.54 -26.20 8.30
C ASN A 79 -13.96 -26.97 7.04
N ALA A 80 -13.59 -26.47 5.85
CA ALA A 80 -13.89 -27.06 4.56
C ALA A 80 -12.60 -27.44 3.85
N LYS A 81 -12.65 -28.56 3.12
CA LYS A 81 -11.55 -29.00 2.26
C LYS A 81 -11.18 -27.87 1.29
N ASP A 82 -9.88 -27.64 1.08
CA ASP A 82 -9.33 -26.62 0.17
C ASP A 82 -9.99 -25.24 0.38
N TRP A 83 -10.22 -24.90 1.65
CA TRP A 83 -10.81 -23.62 2.07
C TRP A 83 -12.23 -23.37 1.52
N GLY A 84 -12.91 -24.44 1.08
CA GLY A 84 -14.22 -24.40 0.46
C GLY A 84 -14.23 -24.11 -1.05
N MET A 85 -13.06 -24.18 -1.71
CA MET A 85 -12.92 -24.03 -3.17
C MET A 85 -13.19 -25.35 -3.90
N GLN A 86 -13.76 -25.31 -5.12
CA GLN A 86 -14.08 -26.50 -5.93
C GLN A 86 -13.26 -26.61 -7.24
N HIS A 87 -12.45 -25.60 -7.54
CA HIS A 87 -11.56 -25.41 -8.69
C HIS A 87 -12.25 -25.36 -10.07
N ASP A 88 -13.55 -25.05 -10.13
CA ASP A 88 -14.33 -25.10 -11.38
C ASP A 88 -15.34 -23.96 -11.59
N ASP A 89 -15.40 -22.94 -10.72
CA ASP A 89 -16.35 -21.82 -10.84
C ASP A 89 -15.73 -20.41 -10.78
N GLU A 90 -16.52 -19.39 -11.12
CA GLU A 90 -16.12 -17.97 -11.07
C GLU A 90 -15.84 -17.48 -9.63
N ARG A 91 -16.40 -18.16 -8.63
CA ARG A 91 -16.24 -17.81 -7.22
C ARG A 91 -14.85 -18.19 -6.71
N ASP A 92 -14.28 -19.28 -7.20
CA ASP A 92 -12.90 -19.67 -6.90
C ASP A 92 -11.92 -18.64 -7.44
N LEU A 93 -12.15 -18.10 -8.64
CA LEU A 93 -11.34 -17.01 -9.18
C LEU A 93 -11.45 -15.72 -8.34
N GLU A 94 -12.63 -15.41 -7.82
CA GLU A 94 -12.83 -14.27 -6.90
C GLU A 94 -12.05 -14.48 -5.59
N GLN A 95 -12.10 -15.68 -5.02
CA GLN A 95 -11.40 -16.04 -3.79
C GLN A 95 -9.88 -16.01 -3.99
N GLU A 96 -9.39 -16.49 -5.13
CA GLU A 96 -7.98 -16.43 -5.54
C GLU A 96 -7.47 -14.99 -5.66
N ARG A 97 -8.24 -14.13 -6.35
CA ARG A 97 -7.90 -12.70 -6.45
C ARG A 97 -7.89 -12.01 -5.09
N ALA A 98 -8.84 -12.34 -4.21
CA ALA A 98 -8.86 -11.83 -2.84
C ALA A 98 -7.62 -12.29 -2.04
N CYS A 99 -7.20 -13.55 -2.21
CA CYS A 99 -5.99 -14.11 -1.62
C CYS A 99 -4.75 -13.31 -2.04
N HIS A 100 -4.56 -13.09 -3.35
CA HIS A 100 -3.43 -12.31 -3.86
C HIS A 100 -3.43 -10.85 -3.40
N ARG A 101 -4.61 -10.19 -3.33
CA ARG A 101 -4.72 -8.84 -2.78
C ARG A 101 -4.28 -8.78 -1.32
N LEU A 102 -4.72 -9.75 -0.51
CA LEU A 102 -4.35 -9.86 0.90
C LEU A 102 -2.85 -10.13 1.05
N GLN A 103 -2.32 -11.12 0.31
CA GLN A 103 -0.91 -11.49 0.28
C GLN A 103 -0.02 -10.32 -0.09
N ALA A 104 -0.35 -9.59 -1.17
CA ALA A 104 0.38 -8.41 -1.60
C ALA A 104 0.39 -7.29 -0.54
N THR A 105 -0.73 -7.12 0.16
CA THR A 105 -0.86 -6.11 1.22
C THR A 105 0.01 -6.46 2.42
N LEU A 106 -0.17 -7.66 2.98
CA LEU A 106 0.56 -8.11 4.16
C LEU A 106 2.07 -8.22 3.90
N ALA A 107 2.49 -8.73 2.73
CA ALA A 107 3.90 -8.77 2.38
C ALA A 107 4.47 -7.36 2.12
N GLY A 108 3.69 -6.48 1.50
CA GLY A 108 4.07 -5.09 1.21
C GLY A 108 4.45 -4.29 2.45
N GLU A 109 3.69 -4.44 3.54
CA GLU A 109 3.97 -3.81 4.84
C GLU A 109 5.32 -4.20 5.44
N HIS A 110 5.94 -5.27 4.95
CA HIS A 110 7.24 -5.75 5.38
C HIS A 110 8.32 -5.65 4.29
N GLY A 111 8.02 -5.03 3.13
CA GLY A 111 8.97 -4.93 2.02
C GLY A 111 9.24 -6.27 1.32
N LEU A 112 8.31 -7.22 1.46
CA LEU A 112 8.42 -8.60 0.98
C LEU A 112 7.47 -8.89 -0.19
N ARG A 113 6.77 -7.88 -0.72
CA ARG A 113 5.77 -8.08 -1.77
C ARG A 113 6.31 -8.84 -2.97
N ASP A 114 7.40 -8.38 -3.58
CA ASP A 114 7.97 -9.02 -4.76
C ASP A 114 8.65 -10.37 -4.44
N PHE A 115 9.05 -10.57 -3.18
CA PHE A 115 9.57 -11.86 -2.69
C PHE A 115 8.47 -12.91 -2.57
N PHE A 116 7.28 -12.49 -2.13
CA PHE A 116 6.09 -13.33 -2.03
C PHE A 116 5.17 -13.18 -3.24
N ALA A 117 5.66 -12.79 -4.40
CA ALA A 117 4.83 -12.72 -5.61
C ALA A 117 4.41 -14.12 -6.06
N VAL A 118 3.21 -14.24 -6.62
CA VAL A 118 2.75 -15.46 -7.28
C VAL A 118 3.53 -15.71 -8.57
N THR A 119 3.86 -16.97 -8.84
CA THR A 119 4.68 -17.45 -9.96
C THR A 119 3.85 -18.11 -11.07
N THR A 120 2.61 -18.46 -10.77
CA THR A 120 1.66 -19.15 -11.66
C THR A 120 0.95 -18.22 -12.66
N ASP A 121 -0.07 -18.73 -13.35
CA ASP A 121 -0.93 -18.01 -14.31
C ASP A 121 -1.65 -16.78 -13.71
N HIS A 122 -1.63 -16.59 -12.39
CA HIS A 122 -2.15 -15.40 -11.72
C HIS A 122 -1.15 -14.23 -11.68
N ARG A 123 0.09 -14.43 -12.15
CA ARG A 123 1.12 -13.39 -12.21
C ARG A 123 0.66 -12.10 -12.94
N PRO A 124 -0.05 -12.15 -14.09
CA PRO A 124 -0.55 -10.94 -14.73
C PRO A 124 -1.52 -10.13 -13.86
N PHE A 125 -2.33 -10.79 -13.04
CA PHE A 125 -3.22 -10.11 -12.08
C PHE A 125 -2.40 -9.47 -10.96
N TRP A 126 -1.41 -10.20 -10.41
CA TRP A 126 -0.53 -9.70 -9.37
C TRP A 126 0.22 -8.43 -9.81
N ASP A 127 0.79 -8.42 -11.00
CA ASP A 127 1.55 -7.28 -11.53
C ASP A 127 0.65 -6.05 -11.78
N GLN A 128 -0.66 -6.23 -11.94
CA GLN A 128 -1.64 -5.15 -12.05
C GLN A 128 -2.06 -4.58 -10.69
N LEU A 129 -1.79 -5.28 -9.59
CA LEU A 129 -2.10 -4.76 -8.26
C LEU A 129 -1.26 -3.50 -8.02
N GLY A 130 -1.91 -2.36 -7.81
CA GLY A 130 -1.23 -1.11 -7.45
C GLY A 130 -0.59 -1.14 -6.06
N ALA A 131 -0.09 0.01 -5.59
CA ALA A 131 0.52 0.15 -4.26
C ALA A 131 -0.48 -0.08 -3.10
N GLU A 132 -1.78 0.06 -3.36
CA GLU A 132 -2.86 -0.17 -2.38
C GLU A 132 -3.80 -1.31 -2.86
N PRO A 133 -3.42 -2.60 -2.71
CA PRO A 133 -4.20 -3.71 -3.27
C PRO A 133 -5.63 -3.87 -2.70
N LEU A 134 -5.90 -3.27 -1.53
CA LEU A 134 -7.22 -3.25 -0.88
C LEU A 134 -8.08 -2.03 -1.24
N ARG A 135 -7.60 -1.14 -2.12
CA ARG A 135 -8.38 0.00 -2.62
C ARG A 135 -9.13 -0.41 -3.88
N SER A 136 -10.43 -0.11 -3.93
CA SER A 136 -11.17 -0.21 -5.19
C SER A 136 -10.80 0.99 -6.06
N VAL A 137 -10.31 0.72 -7.27
CA VAL A 137 -10.00 1.75 -8.28
C VAL A 137 -11.22 2.07 -9.15
N ASP A 138 -12.20 1.15 -9.22
CA ASP A 138 -13.42 1.32 -9.99
C ASP A 138 -14.63 1.55 -9.08
N SER A 139 -15.65 2.26 -9.60
CA SER A 139 -16.94 2.50 -8.93
C SER A 139 -17.82 1.25 -8.82
N VAL A 140 -17.31 0.09 -9.24
CA VAL A 140 -17.90 -1.21 -9.02
C VAL A 140 -17.10 -1.84 -7.90
N ASP A 141 -17.72 -2.02 -6.73
CA ASP A 141 -17.11 -2.77 -5.63
C ASP A 141 -16.77 -4.17 -6.14
N GLU A 142 -15.48 -4.44 -6.37
CA GLU A 142 -15.02 -5.76 -6.78
C GLU A 142 -15.10 -6.69 -5.54
N PRO A 143 -15.90 -7.77 -5.57
CA PRO A 143 -16.08 -8.65 -4.40
C PRO A 143 -14.77 -9.19 -3.80
N SER A 144 -13.73 -9.33 -4.64
CA SER A 144 -12.39 -9.74 -4.21
C SER A 144 -11.76 -8.74 -3.22
N VAL A 145 -12.03 -7.44 -3.36
CA VAL A 145 -11.53 -6.38 -2.46
C VAL A 145 -12.18 -6.48 -1.09
N GLU A 146 -13.50 -6.68 -1.03
CA GLU A 146 -14.23 -6.81 0.23
C GLU A 146 -13.76 -8.03 1.02
N ARG A 147 -13.63 -9.18 0.35
CA ARG A 147 -13.09 -10.40 0.95
C ARG A 147 -11.66 -10.21 1.45
N ALA A 148 -10.80 -9.59 0.65
CA ALA A 148 -9.43 -9.30 1.06
C ALA A 148 -9.37 -8.37 2.29
N ARG A 149 -10.26 -7.36 2.39
CA ARG A 149 -10.38 -6.50 3.58
C ARG A 149 -10.81 -7.27 4.83
N LEU A 150 -11.77 -8.20 4.70
CA LEU A 150 -12.16 -9.08 5.80
C LEU A 150 -11.01 -10.00 6.22
N GLY A 151 -10.29 -10.57 5.25
CA GLY A 151 -9.09 -11.36 5.52
C GLY A 151 -8.00 -10.54 6.22
N TYR A 152 -7.77 -9.30 5.79
CA TYR A 152 -6.83 -8.37 6.42
C TYR A 152 -7.24 -8.02 7.86
N HIS A 153 -8.54 -7.82 8.10
CA HIS A 153 -9.05 -7.63 9.47
C HIS A 153 -8.74 -8.84 10.36
N ARG A 154 -8.99 -10.06 9.90
CA ARG A 154 -8.65 -11.29 10.64
C ARG A 154 -7.14 -11.45 10.86
N ALA A 155 -6.36 -11.07 9.85
CA ALA A 155 -4.90 -11.13 9.89
C ALA A 155 -4.30 -10.14 10.90
N THR A 156 -4.97 -9.01 11.15
CA THR A 156 -4.46 -7.93 12.01
C THR A 156 -5.14 -7.85 13.38
N GLN A 157 -6.36 -8.39 13.49
CA GLN A 157 -7.19 -8.40 14.68
C GLN A 157 -7.58 -9.85 15.00
N GLY A 158 -6.97 -10.42 16.04
CA GLY A 158 -7.29 -11.77 16.52
C GLY A 158 -6.09 -12.73 16.56
N PRO A 159 -6.34 -14.04 16.57
CA PRO A 159 -5.32 -15.05 16.88
C PRO A 159 -4.21 -15.16 15.83
N TRP A 160 -4.46 -14.68 14.60
CA TRP A 160 -3.49 -14.66 13.50
C TRP A 160 -2.46 -13.53 13.62
N SER A 161 -2.83 -12.44 14.30
CA SER A 161 -2.09 -11.18 14.28
C SER A 161 -0.65 -11.31 14.77
N ALA A 162 -0.47 -11.80 15.99
CA ALA A 162 0.87 -11.90 16.56
C ALA A 162 1.77 -12.95 15.86
N PRO A 163 1.29 -14.18 15.56
CA PRO A 163 2.10 -15.17 14.84
C PRO A 163 2.51 -14.69 13.45
N LEU A 164 1.56 -14.19 12.65
CA LEU A 164 1.81 -13.79 11.26
C LEU A 164 2.74 -12.57 11.19
N ALA A 165 2.51 -11.55 12.02
CA ALA A 165 3.39 -10.38 12.10
C ALA A 165 4.83 -10.76 12.46
N ARG A 166 5.03 -11.74 13.36
CA ARG A 166 6.37 -12.25 13.69
C ARG A 166 7.02 -12.98 12.53
N ALA A 167 6.28 -13.83 11.81
CA ALA A 167 6.81 -14.56 10.67
C ALA A 167 7.27 -13.62 9.54
N LEU A 168 6.44 -12.63 9.19
CA LEU A 168 6.77 -11.59 8.21
C LEU A 168 7.95 -10.73 8.67
N THR A 169 7.97 -10.32 9.95
CA THR A 169 9.09 -9.54 10.52
C THR A 169 10.41 -10.32 10.49
N ARG A 170 10.40 -11.61 10.84
CA ARG A 170 11.60 -12.46 10.81
C ARG A 170 12.07 -12.72 9.38
N THR A 171 11.14 -12.94 8.45
CA THR A 171 11.44 -13.08 7.02
C THR A 171 12.11 -11.82 6.48
N ARG A 172 11.57 -10.64 6.81
CA ARG A 172 12.19 -9.35 6.48
C ARG A 172 13.61 -9.25 7.05
N ALA A 173 13.81 -9.63 8.31
CA ALA A 173 15.13 -9.55 8.94
C ALA A 173 16.18 -10.41 8.21
N ILE A 174 15.79 -11.59 7.69
CA ILE A 174 16.66 -12.38 6.81
C ILE A 174 16.95 -11.59 5.53
N GLY A 175 15.93 -11.07 4.86
CA GLY A 175 16.07 -10.28 3.64
C GLY A 175 17.02 -9.09 3.82
N ASP A 176 16.87 -8.32 4.90
CA ASP A 176 17.73 -7.18 5.20
C ASP A 176 19.21 -7.59 5.42
N LEU A 177 19.49 -8.80 5.91
CA LEU A 177 20.85 -9.31 6.09
C LEU A 177 21.48 -9.87 4.80
N VAL A 178 20.68 -10.54 3.97
CA VAL A 178 21.22 -11.30 2.83
C VAL A 178 21.09 -10.59 1.49
N ARG A 179 20.24 -9.57 1.37
CA ARG A 179 19.97 -8.87 0.10
C ARG A 179 21.24 -8.40 -0.60
N ASP A 180 22.18 -7.81 0.12
CA ASP A 180 23.38 -7.22 -0.49
C ASP A 180 24.38 -8.27 -0.96
N VAL A 181 24.44 -9.42 -0.29
CA VAL A 181 25.36 -10.53 -0.60
C VAL A 181 24.74 -11.59 -1.53
N ALA A 182 23.42 -11.58 -1.68
CA ALA A 182 22.73 -12.52 -2.57
C ALA A 182 23.18 -12.35 -4.03
N PRO A 183 23.18 -13.41 -4.84
CA PRO A 183 23.32 -13.32 -6.28
C PRO A 183 22.23 -12.44 -6.91
N SER A 184 22.50 -11.81 -8.05
CA SER A 184 21.55 -10.93 -8.74
C SER A 184 20.25 -11.61 -9.16
N ASN A 185 20.28 -12.93 -9.39
CA ASN A 185 19.14 -13.76 -9.75
C ASN A 185 18.43 -14.40 -8.54
N SER A 186 18.81 -14.07 -7.31
CA SER A 186 18.14 -14.61 -6.10
C SER A 186 16.86 -13.84 -5.79
N LEU A 187 15.81 -14.54 -5.34
CA LEU A 187 14.60 -13.94 -4.78
C LEU A 187 14.89 -12.90 -3.70
N TRP A 188 15.95 -13.08 -2.90
CA TRP A 188 16.32 -12.13 -1.85
C TRP A 188 16.63 -10.72 -2.38
N LYS A 189 17.04 -10.58 -3.65
CA LYS A 189 17.22 -9.27 -4.33
C LYS A 189 15.90 -8.54 -4.57
N ARG A 190 14.76 -9.24 -4.51
CA ARG A 190 13.42 -8.67 -4.68
C ARG A 190 12.87 -8.04 -3.40
N THR A 191 13.45 -8.36 -2.24
CA THR A 191 13.06 -7.69 -0.99
C THR A 191 13.47 -6.22 -1.01
N ARG A 192 12.71 -5.36 -0.33
CA ARG A 192 13.01 -3.93 -0.17
C ARG A 192 13.13 -3.59 1.31
N PRO A 193 14.10 -2.76 1.73
CA PRO A 193 14.17 -2.31 3.11
C PRO A 193 12.95 -1.44 3.42
N LEU A 194 12.50 -1.43 4.68
CA LEU A 194 11.49 -0.45 5.09
C LEU A 194 12.15 0.89 5.41
N HIS A 195 11.52 1.93 4.91
CA HIS A 195 11.69 3.30 5.34
C HIS A 195 11.16 3.47 6.78
N ARG A 196 11.62 4.49 7.52
CA ARG A 196 11.20 4.74 8.93
C ARG A 196 9.69 4.90 9.11
N LEU A 197 8.98 5.31 8.07
CA LEU A 197 7.51 5.38 8.04
C LEU A 197 6.81 4.01 8.01
N GLY A 198 7.55 2.90 8.01
CA GLY A 198 7.00 1.55 8.00
C GLY A 198 6.46 1.11 6.62
N VAL A 199 6.92 1.75 5.55
CA VAL A 199 6.62 1.43 4.14
C VAL A 199 7.92 1.14 3.39
N ALA A 200 7.88 0.47 2.24
CA ALA A 200 9.12 0.13 1.54
C ALA A 200 9.88 1.39 1.09
N THR A 201 11.22 1.36 1.09
CA THR A 201 12.02 2.41 0.46
C THR A 201 11.80 2.39 -1.05
N HIS A 202 11.85 3.55 -1.71
CA HIS A 202 11.72 3.71 -3.16
C HIS A 202 12.75 2.86 -3.91
N ALA A 203 12.38 2.35 -5.08
CA ALA A 203 13.24 1.47 -5.89
C ALA A 203 14.45 2.24 -6.46
N ASP A 204 14.22 3.50 -6.85
CA ASP A 204 15.28 4.46 -7.12
C ASP A 204 15.88 4.99 -5.82
N SER A 205 17.07 4.48 -5.49
CA SER A 205 17.83 4.84 -4.29
C SER A 205 18.51 6.20 -4.39
N SER A 206 18.35 6.95 -5.50
CA SER A 206 18.80 8.34 -5.63
C SER A 206 17.79 9.36 -5.10
N LEU A 207 16.51 8.98 -5.00
CA LEU A 207 15.45 9.85 -4.47
C LEU A 207 15.58 10.02 -2.96
N ARG A 208 15.32 11.23 -2.46
CA ARG A 208 15.45 11.59 -1.05
C ARG A 208 14.15 12.16 -0.51
N CYS A 209 13.89 12.00 0.78
CA CYS A 209 12.66 12.54 1.39
C CYS A 209 12.54 14.06 1.19
N ARG A 210 13.63 14.84 1.27
CA ARG A 210 13.60 16.31 1.02
C ARG A 210 13.05 16.71 -0.35
N ASP A 211 13.17 15.83 -1.33
CA ASP A 211 12.75 16.07 -2.71
C ASP A 211 11.28 15.63 -2.94
N CYS A 212 10.64 15.08 -1.90
CA CYS A 212 9.25 14.65 -1.94
C CYS A 212 8.28 15.82 -1.75
N ALA A 213 7.18 15.82 -2.49
CA ALA A 213 6.07 16.77 -2.34
C ALA A 213 5.51 16.80 -0.92
N TRP A 214 5.47 15.63 -0.26
CA TRP A 214 4.94 15.43 1.08
C TRP A 214 5.91 15.80 2.20
N PHE A 215 7.17 16.10 1.89
CA PHE A 215 8.15 16.54 2.87
C PHE A 215 8.17 18.08 2.94
N HIS A 216 7.74 18.61 4.08
CA HIS A 216 7.57 20.03 4.35
C HIS A 216 8.09 20.35 5.75
N GLU A 217 8.88 21.43 5.91
CA GLU A 217 9.42 21.86 7.22
C GLU A 217 10.06 20.75 8.05
N ALA A 218 10.86 19.90 7.40
CA ALA A 218 11.52 18.74 8.01
C ALA A 218 10.56 17.64 8.53
N GLN A 219 9.32 17.61 8.04
CA GLN A 219 8.32 16.61 8.40
C GLN A 219 7.67 16.00 7.15
N CYS A 220 7.33 14.72 7.21
CA CYS A 220 6.53 14.09 6.16
C CYS A 220 5.05 14.18 6.53
N THR A 221 4.26 14.91 5.75
CA THR A 221 2.82 15.08 5.98
C THR A 221 2.00 13.80 5.75
N ARG A 222 2.60 12.74 5.18
CA ARG A 222 2.02 11.38 5.11
C ARG A 222 2.39 10.48 6.27
N SER A 223 3.19 10.95 7.24
CA SER A 223 3.38 10.20 8.47
C SER A 223 2.07 10.23 9.26
N VAL A 224 1.18 9.27 8.98
CA VAL A 224 0.12 8.91 9.91
C VAL A 224 0.85 8.40 11.14
N ALA A 225 0.85 9.22 12.19
CA ALA A 225 1.50 8.97 13.45
C ALA A 225 1.25 7.51 13.89
N ARG A 226 2.26 6.63 13.73
CA ARG A 226 2.41 5.46 14.60
C ARG A 226 2.90 6.02 15.94
N GLY A 227 1.99 6.70 16.65
CA GLY A 227 2.31 7.54 17.80
C GLY A 227 3.09 8.79 17.40
N ASP A 228 3.00 9.83 18.21
CA ASP A 228 3.83 11.05 18.10
C ASP A 228 5.31 10.77 18.41
N ASP A 229 5.85 9.62 18.02
CA ASP A 229 7.26 9.27 18.26
C ASP A 229 8.14 10.04 17.27
N PRO A 230 8.88 11.06 17.73
CA PRO A 230 9.75 11.85 16.87
C PRO A 230 10.88 11.00 16.28
N ALA A 231 11.18 9.83 16.85
CA ALA A 231 12.18 8.90 16.33
C ALA A 231 11.77 8.27 14.98
N LEU A 232 10.49 8.29 14.64
CA LEU A 232 9.97 7.78 13.36
C LEU A 232 9.87 8.86 12.29
N ALA A 233 10.21 10.12 12.61
CA ALA A 233 10.27 11.19 11.62
C ALA A 233 11.40 10.89 10.61
N PRO A 234 11.11 10.91 9.30
CA PRO A 234 12.13 10.64 8.30
C PRO A 234 13.12 11.79 8.20
N GLU A 235 14.39 11.46 7.95
CA GLU A 235 15.43 12.46 7.75
C GLU A 235 15.38 13.00 6.31
N ALA A 236 15.71 14.29 6.14
CA ALA A 236 15.69 14.95 4.83
C ALA A 236 16.54 14.20 3.76
N ASN A 237 17.66 13.62 4.19
CA ASN A 237 18.61 12.91 3.32
C ASN A 237 18.44 11.38 3.33
N GLU A 238 17.41 10.86 3.99
CA GLU A 238 17.05 9.45 3.90
C GLU A 238 16.56 9.13 2.48
N ILE A 239 16.76 7.89 2.03
CA ILE A 239 16.17 7.39 0.78
C ILE A 239 14.66 7.51 0.88
N ALA A 240 14.00 8.06 -0.13
CA ALA A 240 12.56 8.24 -0.11
C ALA A 240 11.80 6.91 0.05
N CYS A 241 10.56 6.95 0.55
CA CYS A 241 9.69 5.78 0.53
C CYS A 241 9.02 5.55 -0.83
N GLU A 242 8.37 4.42 -1.02
CA GLU A 242 7.62 4.06 -2.25
C GLU A 242 6.47 5.03 -2.59
N ARG A 243 6.02 5.82 -1.61
CA ARG A 243 5.00 6.88 -1.76
C ARG A 243 5.60 8.23 -2.16
N PHE A 244 6.83 8.23 -2.69
CA PHE A 244 7.50 9.43 -3.16
C PHE A 244 6.70 10.08 -4.29
N GLU A 245 6.49 11.39 -4.16
CA GLU A 245 5.96 12.22 -5.23
C GLU A 245 6.93 13.35 -5.49
N ASN A 246 7.18 13.67 -6.76
CA ASN A 246 8.05 14.78 -7.12
C ASN A 246 7.56 16.08 -6.49
N SER A 247 8.46 16.79 -5.80
CA SER A 247 8.18 18.13 -5.34
C SER A 247 7.84 19.06 -6.50
N PHE A 248 7.06 20.11 -6.21
CA PHE A 248 6.60 21.08 -7.20
C PHE A 248 6.77 22.51 -6.69
N SER A 249 7.01 23.41 -7.65
CA SER A 249 7.10 24.86 -7.45
C SER A 249 5.88 25.61 -8.01
N ASP A 250 5.85 26.93 -7.83
CA ASP A 250 4.84 27.86 -8.35
C ASP A 250 4.52 27.69 -9.82
N ALA A 251 5.54 27.32 -10.62
CA ALA A 251 5.40 27.10 -12.05
C ALA A 251 4.33 26.04 -12.35
N HIS A 252 4.17 25.05 -11.47
CA HIS A 252 3.27 23.91 -11.63
C HIS A 252 1.83 24.19 -11.18
N CYS A 253 1.56 25.31 -10.49
CA CYS A 253 0.19 25.67 -10.10
C CYS A 253 -0.71 25.86 -11.33
N ALA A 254 -0.11 26.29 -12.44
CA ALA A 254 -0.69 26.36 -13.76
C ALA A 254 -1.27 25.03 -14.25
N ASP A 255 -0.50 23.98 -14.04
CA ASP A 255 -0.78 22.69 -14.62
C ASP A 255 -1.81 21.99 -13.74
N CYS A 256 -1.64 22.03 -12.42
CA CYS A 256 -2.53 21.32 -11.50
C CYS A 256 -3.88 22.03 -11.31
N GLY A 257 -3.87 23.34 -11.06
CA GLY A 257 -5.07 24.11 -10.68
C GLY A 257 -5.84 23.56 -9.47
N ALA A 258 -5.29 22.61 -8.71
CA ALA A 258 -6.03 21.74 -7.80
C ALA A 258 -6.83 22.52 -6.74
N CYS A 259 -6.20 23.52 -6.12
CA CYS A 259 -6.84 24.37 -5.13
C CYS A 259 -7.82 25.37 -5.73
N CYS A 260 -7.83 25.63 -7.04
CA CYS A 260 -8.80 26.48 -7.74
C CYS A 260 -9.95 25.69 -8.39
N ARG A 261 -9.74 24.40 -8.61
CA ARG A 261 -10.73 23.43 -9.07
C ARG A 261 -11.33 22.66 -7.88
N GLU A 262 -11.61 21.36 -8.08
CA GLU A 262 -12.49 20.55 -7.23
C GLU A 262 -11.85 20.19 -5.86
N GLY A 263 -10.67 20.73 -5.53
CA GLY A 263 -10.05 20.56 -4.22
C GLY A 263 -10.81 21.23 -3.07
N PHE A 264 -11.56 22.30 -3.33
CA PHE A 264 -12.36 23.01 -2.33
C PHE A 264 -13.69 23.49 -2.91
N HIS A 265 -14.67 23.73 -2.02
CA HIS A 265 -16.06 24.04 -2.37
C HIS A 265 -16.37 25.54 -2.43
N ARG A 266 -15.63 26.36 -1.67
CA ARG A 266 -15.76 27.82 -1.67
C ARG A 266 -14.47 28.48 -1.18
N VAL A 267 -14.30 29.77 -1.45
CA VAL A 267 -13.26 30.61 -0.85
C VAL A 267 -13.94 31.67 0.00
N GLU A 268 -13.79 31.59 1.31
CA GLU A 268 -14.34 32.60 2.22
C GLU A 268 -13.56 33.90 2.12
N LEU A 269 -14.27 35.02 2.18
CA LEU A 269 -13.71 36.37 2.08
C LEU A 269 -13.76 37.02 3.46
N GLU A 270 -12.65 37.61 3.89
CA GLU A 270 -12.65 38.48 5.06
C GLU A 270 -13.38 39.81 4.79
N ARG A 271 -13.84 40.44 5.87
CA ARG A 271 -14.53 41.73 5.79
C ARG A 271 -13.58 42.80 5.24
N GLY A 272 -13.99 43.44 4.15
CA GLY A 272 -13.25 44.57 3.55
C GLY A 272 -12.14 44.18 2.58
N GLU A 273 -12.01 42.90 2.20
CA GLU A 273 -11.06 42.47 1.18
C GLU A 273 -11.23 43.24 -0.15
N ALA A 274 -10.11 43.46 -0.85
CA ALA A 274 -10.12 44.14 -2.15
C ALA A 274 -10.95 43.38 -3.17
N PHE A 275 -10.88 42.04 -3.17
CA PHE A 275 -11.66 41.19 -4.06
C PHE A 275 -13.16 41.46 -3.92
N ALA A 276 -13.68 41.42 -2.69
CA ALA A 276 -15.09 41.63 -2.40
C ALA A 276 -15.58 43.04 -2.76
N ARG A 277 -14.71 44.06 -2.74
CA ARG A 277 -15.07 45.43 -3.12
C ARG A 277 -15.03 45.68 -4.62
N ARG A 278 -14.14 45.00 -5.34
CA ARG A 278 -13.87 45.25 -6.77
C ARG A 278 -14.61 44.31 -7.70
N HIS A 279 -14.89 43.09 -7.25
CA HIS A 279 -15.45 41.99 -8.06
C HIS A 279 -16.72 41.44 -7.41
N LEU A 280 -17.65 42.34 -7.03
CA LEU A 280 -18.93 41.99 -6.37
C LEU A 280 -19.78 41.01 -7.18
N ASP A 281 -19.65 41.03 -8.50
CA ASP A 281 -20.30 40.13 -9.45
C ASP A 281 -19.82 38.67 -9.32
N LEU A 282 -18.64 38.45 -8.73
CA LEU A 282 -18.06 37.13 -8.48
C LEU A 282 -18.25 36.65 -7.03
N VAL A 283 -19.01 37.38 -6.21
CA VAL A 283 -19.19 37.11 -4.77
C VAL A 283 -20.61 36.66 -4.48
N SER A 284 -20.73 35.62 -3.66
CA SER A 284 -21.98 35.13 -3.09
C SER A 284 -22.01 35.33 -1.59
N PHE A 285 -23.21 35.30 -1.01
CA PHE A 285 -23.44 35.53 0.42
C PHE A 285 -24.25 34.38 1.01
N ASP A 286 -23.79 33.89 2.17
CA ASP A 286 -24.52 32.96 3.03
C ASP A 286 -24.69 33.64 4.39
N GLY A 287 -25.84 34.31 4.56
CA GLY A 287 -26.05 35.25 5.66
C GLY A 287 -24.99 36.36 5.67
N PRO A 288 -24.23 36.55 6.77
CA PRO A 288 -23.19 37.58 6.86
C PRO A 288 -21.85 37.19 6.20
N VAL A 289 -21.70 35.94 5.73
CA VAL A 289 -20.44 35.42 5.20
C VAL A 289 -20.39 35.64 3.69
N ALA A 290 -19.40 36.40 3.23
CA ALA A 290 -19.09 36.58 1.81
C ALA A 290 -18.11 35.50 1.33
N PHE A 291 -18.33 34.94 0.14
CA PHE A 291 -17.45 33.92 -0.42
C PHE A 291 -17.42 33.97 -1.95
N VAL A 292 -16.36 33.43 -2.54
CA VAL A 292 -16.29 33.16 -3.98
C VAL A 292 -16.82 31.75 -4.24
N PRO A 293 -17.93 31.60 -4.99
CA PRO A 293 -18.54 30.31 -5.24
C PRO A 293 -17.68 29.45 -6.18
N ARG A 294 -17.90 28.14 -6.11
CA ARG A 294 -17.27 27.16 -6.99
C ARG A 294 -18.31 26.20 -7.58
N PRO A 295 -19.15 26.65 -8.52
CA PRO A 295 -20.09 25.76 -9.19
C PRO A 295 -19.31 24.61 -9.84
N GLU A 296 -19.82 23.39 -9.68
CA GLU A 296 -19.18 22.17 -10.21
C GLU A 296 -17.72 22.01 -9.74
N GLY A 297 -17.41 22.55 -8.56
CA GLY A 297 -16.08 22.52 -7.96
C GLY A 297 -15.07 23.49 -8.58
N ARG A 298 -15.45 24.38 -9.51
CA ARG A 298 -14.50 25.31 -10.15
C ARG A 298 -14.74 26.74 -9.73
N CYS A 299 -13.69 27.43 -9.28
CA CYS A 299 -13.77 28.85 -8.93
C CYS A 299 -14.29 29.69 -10.10
N VAL A 300 -15.25 30.57 -9.85
CA VAL A 300 -15.81 31.46 -10.89
C VAL A 300 -14.79 32.44 -11.47
N ALA A 301 -13.68 32.70 -10.75
CA ALA A 301 -12.56 33.50 -11.24
C ALA A 301 -11.49 32.67 -11.97
N LEU A 302 -11.68 31.35 -12.12
CA LEU A 302 -10.72 30.47 -12.79
C LEU A 302 -10.92 30.51 -14.30
N VAL A 303 -9.85 30.84 -15.03
CA VAL A 303 -9.78 30.78 -16.49
C VAL A 303 -8.72 29.77 -16.92
N LEU A 304 -9.00 29.05 -18.01
CA LEU A 304 -8.03 28.19 -18.66
C LEU A 304 -7.38 28.97 -19.80
N THR A 305 -6.06 29.15 -19.72
CA THR A 305 -5.25 29.85 -20.72
C THR A 305 -4.31 28.87 -21.43
N ALA A 306 -3.61 29.32 -22.47
CA ALA A 306 -2.53 28.54 -23.08
C ALA A 306 -1.42 28.16 -22.08
N ALA A 307 -1.27 28.95 -21.01
CA ALA A 307 -0.36 28.69 -19.90
C ALA A 307 -1.02 27.96 -18.72
N GLY A 308 -2.17 27.29 -18.93
CA GLY A 308 -2.88 26.52 -17.91
C GLY A 308 -3.88 27.33 -17.07
N HIS A 309 -4.20 26.80 -15.89
CA HIS A 309 -5.14 27.32 -14.91
C HIS A 309 -4.65 28.65 -14.31
N ARG A 310 -5.46 29.72 -14.43
CA ARG A 310 -5.14 31.05 -13.91
C ARG A 310 -6.36 31.73 -13.29
N CYS A 311 -6.15 32.52 -12.25
CA CYS A 311 -7.18 33.43 -11.76
C CYS A 311 -7.24 34.65 -12.70
N SER A 312 -8.41 35.00 -13.22
CA SER A 312 -8.63 36.22 -14.02
C SER A 312 -8.35 37.50 -13.23
N HIS A 313 -8.39 37.42 -11.90
CA HIS A 313 -8.15 38.53 -10.97
C HIS A 313 -6.97 38.25 -10.03
N TYR A 314 -5.88 37.67 -10.54
CA TYR A 314 -4.76 37.21 -9.71
C TYR A 314 -4.18 38.30 -8.78
N ALA A 315 -4.08 39.54 -9.24
CA ALA A 315 -3.55 40.65 -8.45
C ALA A 315 -4.45 41.04 -7.26
N ASP A 316 -5.75 40.83 -7.40
CA ASP A 316 -6.76 41.19 -6.40
C ASP A 316 -7.31 39.97 -5.65
N ARG A 317 -6.75 38.78 -5.90
CA ARG A 317 -7.29 37.49 -5.42
C ARG A 317 -7.55 37.50 -3.91
N PRO A 318 -8.54 36.72 -3.43
CA PRO A 318 -8.87 36.65 -2.01
C PRO A 318 -7.64 36.34 -1.14
N ARG A 319 -7.62 36.82 0.10
CA ARG A 319 -6.48 36.59 1.00
C ARG A 319 -6.23 35.09 1.21
N ALA A 320 -7.30 34.31 1.40
CA ALA A 320 -7.22 32.85 1.50
C ALA A 320 -6.55 32.17 0.28
N CYS A 321 -6.58 32.81 -0.90
CA CYS A 321 -5.85 32.35 -2.09
C CYS A 321 -4.45 32.98 -2.22
N ALA A 322 -4.25 34.21 -1.72
CA ALA A 322 -2.97 34.90 -1.75
C ALA A 322 -1.97 34.28 -0.78
N ASP A 323 -2.45 33.90 0.40
CA ASP A 323 -1.67 33.35 1.51
C ASP A 323 -1.68 31.81 1.51
N PHE A 324 -2.25 31.19 0.47
CA PHE A 324 -2.36 29.75 0.37
C PHE A 324 -0.97 29.12 0.31
N GLU A 325 -0.59 28.41 1.38
CA GLU A 325 0.71 27.79 1.49
C GLU A 325 0.88 26.67 0.47
N ARG A 326 1.89 26.84 -0.38
CA ARG A 326 2.22 25.86 -1.43
C ARG A 326 3.01 24.73 -0.81
N ARG A 327 2.70 23.49 -1.20
CA ARG A 327 3.22 22.26 -0.56
C ARG A 327 2.85 22.10 0.92
N GLY A 328 2.11 23.05 1.50
CA GLY A 328 1.48 22.88 2.80
C GLY A 328 0.39 21.80 2.75
N PRO A 329 -0.10 21.33 3.91
CA PRO A 329 -1.08 20.26 3.99
C PRO A 329 -2.35 20.50 3.15
N ALA A 330 -2.85 21.73 3.11
CA ALA A 330 -4.04 22.08 2.32
C ALA A 330 -3.81 21.96 0.80
N CYS A 331 -2.60 22.28 0.33
CA CYS A 331 -2.24 22.15 -1.09
C CYS A 331 -2.23 20.68 -1.53
N LEU A 332 -1.60 19.83 -0.73
CA LEU A 332 -1.49 18.40 -1.01
C LEU A 332 -2.85 17.70 -0.91
N GLU A 333 -3.68 18.07 0.07
CA GLU A 333 -5.05 17.58 0.17
C GLU A 333 -5.90 17.97 -1.04
N ALA A 334 -5.76 19.21 -1.54
CA ALA A 334 -6.44 19.63 -2.75
C ALA A 334 -6.03 18.79 -3.97
N ARG A 335 -4.74 18.48 -4.11
CA ARG A 335 -4.22 17.61 -5.19
C ARG A 335 -4.76 16.20 -5.09
N ARG A 336 -4.82 15.63 -3.87
CA ARG A 336 -5.39 14.30 -3.62
C ARG A 336 -6.85 14.20 -4.05
N ARG A 337 -7.66 15.22 -3.71
CA ARG A 337 -9.07 15.28 -4.09
C ARG A 337 -9.32 15.32 -5.60
N VAL A 338 -8.37 15.87 -6.36
CA VAL A 338 -8.47 15.94 -7.83
C VAL A 338 -7.68 14.84 -8.55
N GLY A 339 -7.17 13.84 -7.82
CA GLY A 339 -6.43 12.70 -8.38
C GLY A 339 -5.05 13.04 -8.94
N LEU A 340 -4.40 14.10 -8.45
CA LEU A 340 -3.05 14.51 -8.87
C LEU A 340 -1.94 14.07 -7.90
N SER A 341 -2.32 13.50 -6.77
CA SER A 341 -1.46 12.98 -5.71
C SER A 341 -2.19 11.82 -5.04
N ASP A 342 -1.47 10.80 -4.59
CA ASP A 342 -2.05 9.54 -4.08
C ASP A 342 -2.09 9.46 -2.56
#